data_AF-A0A924N410-F1
#
_entry.id   AF-A0A924N410-F1
#
_cell.length_a   1.000
_cell.length_b   1.000
_cell.length_c   1.000
_cell.angle_alpha   90.00
_cell.angle_beta   90.00
_cell.angle_gamma   90.00
#
_symmetry.space_group_name_H-M   'P 1'
#
loop_
_entity.id
_entity.type
_entity.pdbx_description
1 polymer ?
#
loop_
_entity_poly.entity_id
_entity_poly.type
_entity_poly.pdbx_seq_one_letter_code
_entity_poly.pdbx_strand_id
1 'polypeptide(L)'
;MMRGLIKLVTGADPKDLRHAAAIAALVTLSTVIAPAVAMAQSAINVDLGTGAGLSERVVQMVGLLTVLSLAPSIVIMTTSFVRIVVVLGLLRTAIGVQQSPPNPVIISLALFLTAIVMGPTFEKSYADGIKPLLDKQIEMPEAFDAATAPVKVFMLRQVDQDDLALFIRL
;
A
#
# COMPACT_ATOMS: atom_id res chain seq x y z
N MET A 1 19.19 16.34 -41.32
CA MET A 1 17.81 16.62 -40.83
C MET A 1 17.63 17.95 -40.10
N MET A 2 18.66 18.58 -39.52
CA MET A 2 18.55 19.90 -38.83
C MET A 2 18.28 21.12 -39.73
N ARG A 3 18.64 21.07 -41.02
CA ARG A 3 18.46 22.21 -41.95
C ARG A 3 16.99 22.45 -42.36
N GLY A 4 16.10 21.48 -42.15
CA GLY A 4 14.67 21.60 -42.48
C GLY A 4 13.86 22.34 -41.43
N LEU A 5 14.19 22.17 -40.14
CA LEU A 5 13.53 22.85 -39.02
C LEU A 5 13.73 24.37 -39.05
N ILE A 6 14.92 24.83 -39.47
CA ILE A 6 15.22 26.26 -39.57
C ILE A 6 14.40 26.93 -40.67
N LYS A 7 14.19 26.25 -41.82
CA LYS A 7 13.33 26.76 -42.90
C LYS A 7 11.85 26.76 -42.54
N LEU A 8 11.40 25.86 -41.66
CA LEU A 8 10.01 25.81 -41.19
C LEU A 8 9.71 26.96 -40.22
N VAL A 9 10.70 27.38 -39.43
CA VAL A 9 10.58 28.51 -38.49
C VAL A 9 10.68 29.87 -39.19
N THR A 10 11.52 29.99 -40.24
CA THR A 10 11.66 31.25 -40.99
C THR A 10 10.56 31.51 -42.01
N GLY A 11 9.69 30.53 -42.30
CA GLY A 11 8.55 30.66 -43.20
C GLY A 11 7.18 30.71 -42.52
N ALA A 12 7.11 30.67 -41.19
CA ALA A 12 5.85 30.68 -40.44
C ALA A 12 5.39 32.11 -40.14
N ASP A 13 4.10 32.37 -40.30
CA ASP A 13 3.50 33.68 -40.01
C ASP A 13 3.76 34.09 -38.55
N PRO A 14 4.06 35.38 -38.28
CA PRO A 14 4.48 35.86 -36.95
C PRO A 14 3.40 35.70 -35.87
N LYS A 15 2.16 35.37 -36.24
CA LYS A 15 1.07 35.06 -35.30
C LYS A 15 1.16 33.61 -34.80
N ASP A 16 1.56 32.65 -35.62
CA ASP A 16 1.63 31.23 -35.25
C ASP A 16 2.84 30.94 -34.36
N LEU A 17 3.94 31.68 -34.58
CA LEU A 17 5.14 31.60 -33.74
C LEU A 17 4.87 32.06 -32.29
N ARG A 18 3.96 33.03 -32.12
CA ARG A 18 3.56 33.54 -30.79
C ARG A 18 2.67 32.56 -30.02
N HIS A 19 1.77 31.86 -30.72
CA HIS A 19 0.94 30.82 -30.09
C HIS A 19 1.77 29.58 -29.74
N ALA A 20 2.70 29.17 -30.63
CA ALA A 20 3.62 28.08 -30.36
C ALA A 20 4.54 28.38 -29.16
N ALA A 21 5.07 29.60 -29.07
CA ALA A 21 5.86 30.04 -27.93
C ALA A 21 5.03 30.11 -26.63
N ALA A 22 3.77 30.56 -26.70
CA ALA A 22 2.87 30.59 -25.56
C ALA A 22 2.52 29.19 -25.04
N ILE A 23 2.27 28.23 -25.94
CA ILE A 23 1.98 26.83 -25.58
C ILE A 23 3.24 26.17 -25.01
N ALA A 24 4.41 26.39 -25.59
CA ALA A 24 5.67 25.89 -25.05
C ALA A 24 5.98 26.46 -23.65
N ALA A 25 5.70 27.75 -23.44
CA ALA A 25 5.82 28.40 -22.13
C ALA A 25 4.84 27.83 -21.10
N LEU A 26 3.61 27.52 -21.51
CA LEU A 26 2.58 26.90 -20.64
C LEU A 26 2.94 25.45 -20.27
N VAL A 27 3.48 24.69 -21.22
CA VAL A 27 3.95 23.31 -20.99
C VAL A 27 5.18 23.29 -20.09
N THR A 28 6.14 24.20 -20.30
CA THR A 28 7.31 24.34 -19.41
C THR A 28 6.93 24.82 -18.02
N LEU A 29 5.99 25.75 -17.89
CA LEU A 29 5.47 26.18 -16.59
C LEU A 29 4.75 25.03 -15.86
N SER A 30 3.97 24.22 -16.58
CA SER A 30 3.29 23.03 -16.04
C SER A 30 4.29 21.96 -15.56
N THR A 31 5.38 21.74 -16.30
CA THR A 31 6.42 20.76 -15.92
C THR A 31 7.30 21.22 -14.75
N VAL A 32 7.46 22.53 -14.55
CA VAL A 32 8.19 23.10 -13.40
C VAL A 32 7.34 23.08 -12.12
N ILE A 33 6.01 23.09 -12.22
CA ILE A 33 5.10 23.02 -11.05
C ILE A 33 4.86 21.57 -10.58
N ALA A 34 4.92 20.58 -11.48
CA ALA A 34 4.76 19.16 -11.16
C ALA A 34 5.67 18.61 -10.03
N PRO A 35 6.96 18.97 -9.88
CA PRO A 35 7.78 18.46 -8.77
C PRO A 35 7.28 18.92 -7.38
N ALA A 36 6.48 19.98 -7.28
CA ALA A 36 5.90 20.39 -6.00
C ALA A 36 4.89 19.37 -5.44
N VAL A 37 4.24 18.59 -6.31
CA VAL A 37 3.30 17.52 -5.89
C VAL A 37 4.06 16.25 -5.48
N ALA A 38 5.29 16.05 -5.97
CA ALA A 38 6.18 14.98 -5.51
C ALA A 38 6.79 15.28 -4.13
N MET A 39 7.00 16.57 -3.80
CA MET A 39 7.50 17.01 -2.48
C MET A 39 6.42 17.03 -1.38
N ALA A 40 5.16 16.75 -1.74
CA ALA A 40 4.03 16.68 -0.80
C ALA A 40 3.77 15.27 -0.24
N GLN A 41 4.61 14.28 -0.56
CA GLN A 41 4.74 13.14 0.33
C GLN A 41 5.27 13.68 1.66
N SER A 42 4.35 13.87 2.62
CA SER A 42 4.67 14.04 4.03
C SER A 42 5.33 12.74 4.50
N ALA A 43 6.58 12.56 4.12
CA ALA A 43 7.49 11.66 4.77
C ALA A 43 7.49 12.07 6.24
N ILE A 44 7.24 11.08 7.10
CA ILE A 44 7.33 11.17 8.55
C ILE A 44 8.56 12.03 8.89
N ASN A 45 8.34 13.28 9.31
CA ASN A 45 9.43 14.20 9.63
C ASN A 45 9.97 13.82 11.01
N VAL A 46 10.91 12.88 11.02
CA VAL A 46 11.63 12.50 12.23
C VAL A 46 12.77 13.50 12.39
N ASP A 47 12.72 14.31 13.44
CA ASP A 47 13.78 15.23 13.83
C ASP A 47 15.04 14.45 14.26
N LEU A 48 16.15 14.61 13.53
CA LEU A 48 17.37 13.81 13.61
C LEU A 48 18.53 14.57 14.30
N GLY A 49 18.28 15.16 15.48
CA GLY A 49 19.24 15.96 16.25
C GLY A 49 20.74 15.61 16.07
N THR A 50 21.57 16.65 15.97
CA THR A 50 23.00 16.54 15.59
C THR A 50 23.87 15.87 16.66
N GLY A 51 24.34 14.64 16.40
CA GLY A 51 25.53 14.02 17.05
C GLY A 51 25.26 12.92 18.11
N ALA A 52 26.08 11.86 18.07
CA ALA A 52 26.14 10.65 18.92
C ALA A 52 24.87 9.77 19.05
N GLY A 53 23.69 10.36 19.21
CA GLY A 53 22.39 9.66 19.17
C GLY A 53 21.89 9.35 17.75
N LEU A 54 22.57 9.87 16.73
CA LEU A 54 22.21 9.65 15.33
C LEU A 54 22.32 8.17 14.96
N SER A 55 23.37 7.46 15.38
CA SER A 55 23.55 6.04 15.06
C SER A 55 22.48 5.15 15.72
N GLU A 56 22.14 5.41 16.98
CA GLU A 56 21.07 4.68 17.69
C GLU A 56 19.71 4.94 17.06
N ARG A 57 19.41 6.21 16.74
CA ARG A 57 18.16 6.58 16.07
C ARG A 57 18.08 6.04 14.65
N VAL A 58 19.20 6.03 13.91
CA VAL A 58 19.28 5.42 12.57
C VAL A 58 19.01 3.91 12.66
N VAL A 59 19.59 3.20 13.64
CA VAL A 59 19.30 1.76 13.84
C VAL A 59 17.83 1.54 14.20
N GLN A 60 17.26 2.37 15.08
CA GLN A 60 15.83 2.30 15.42
C GLN A 60 14.93 2.57 14.21
N MET A 61 15.27 3.57 13.37
CA MET A 61 14.54 3.86 12.15
C MET A 61 14.64 2.73 11.13
N VAL A 62 15.82 2.14 10.94
CA VAL A 62 16.02 0.98 10.07
C VAL A 62 15.17 -0.19 10.57
N GLY A 63 15.16 -0.46 11.88
CA GLY A 63 14.30 -1.47 12.49
C GLY A 63 12.81 -1.21 12.22
N LEU A 64 12.36 0.01 12.45
CA LEU A 64 10.96 0.40 12.24
C LEU A 64 10.54 0.31 10.77
N LEU A 65 11.38 0.76 9.84
CA LEU A 65 11.14 0.63 8.40
C LEU A 65 11.11 -0.83 7.94
N THR A 66 11.95 -1.67 8.53
CA THR A 66 11.96 -3.12 8.25
C THR A 66 10.64 -3.75 8.66
N VAL A 67 10.15 -3.46 9.88
CA VAL A 67 8.85 -3.96 10.35
C VAL A 67 7.70 -3.42 9.50
N LEU A 68 7.71 -2.12 9.18
CA LEU A 68 6.67 -1.47 8.38
C LEU A 68 6.59 -2.03 6.96
N SER A 69 7.73 -2.40 6.37
CA SER A 69 7.80 -3.03 5.04
C SER A 69 7.15 -4.41 5.02
N LEU A 70 7.32 -5.20 6.08
CA LEU A 70 6.75 -6.55 6.19
C LEU A 70 5.28 -6.56 6.63
N ALA A 71 4.85 -5.55 7.38
CA ALA A 71 3.49 -5.43 7.91
C ALA A 71 2.37 -5.67 6.86
N PRO A 72 2.36 -5.03 5.67
CA PRO A 72 1.29 -5.25 4.69
C PRO A 72 1.22 -6.71 4.20
N SER A 73 2.38 -7.36 4.02
CA SER A 73 2.45 -8.76 3.58
C SER A 73 1.88 -9.71 4.65
N ILE A 74 2.22 -9.46 5.92
CA ILE A 74 1.72 -10.26 7.05
C ILE A 74 0.20 -10.14 7.15
N VAL A 75 -0.34 -8.92 7.10
CA VAL A 75 -1.80 -8.68 7.15
C VAL A 75 -2.51 -9.43 6.02
N ILE A 76 -1.93 -9.44 4.82
CA ILE A 76 -2.50 -10.18 3.69
C ILE A 76 -2.49 -11.70 3.96
N MET A 77 -1.42 -12.25 4.53
CA MET A 77 -1.29 -13.69 4.79
C MET A 77 -2.12 -14.19 5.96
N THR A 78 -2.37 -13.36 6.98
CA THR A 78 -3.17 -13.74 8.15
C THR A 78 -4.68 -13.56 7.97
N THR A 79 -5.13 -13.17 6.78
CA THR A 79 -6.55 -12.91 6.47
C THR A 79 -7.08 -13.86 5.39
N SER A 80 -8.36 -13.72 5.03
CA SER A 80 -8.98 -14.50 3.94
C SER A 80 -8.46 -14.16 2.54
N PHE A 81 -7.62 -13.12 2.39
CA PHE A 81 -7.21 -12.61 1.09
C PHE A 81 -6.59 -13.68 0.18
N VAL A 82 -5.63 -14.45 0.71
CA VAL A 82 -4.88 -15.45 -0.07
C VAL A 82 -5.82 -16.50 -0.68
N ARG A 83 -6.80 -16.98 0.09
CA ARG A 83 -7.78 -17.97 -0.42
C ARG A 83 -8.64 -17.36 -1.52
N ILE A 84 -9.15 -16.14 -1.31
CA ILE A 84 -10.03 -15.46 -2.26
C ILE A 84 -9.29 -15.18 -3.58
N VAL A 85 -8.09 -14.61 -3.52
CA VAL A 85 -7.32 -14.25 -4.73
C VAL A 85 -6.93 -15.49 -5.53
N VAL A 86 -6.58 -16.60 -4.87
CA VAL A 86 -6.25 -17.87 -5.54
C VAL A 86 -7.47 -18.45 -6.22
N VAL A 87 -8.62 -18.51 -5.53
CA VAL A 87 -9.87 -19.04 -6.12
C VAL A 87 -10.28 -18.20 -7.34
N LEU A 88 -10.29 -16.87 -7.24
CA LEU A 88 -10.60 -15.98 -8.36
C LEU A 88 -9.59 -16.14 -9.51
N GLY A 89 -8.30 -16.34 -9.20
CA GLY A 89 -7.26 -16.61 -10.19
C GLY A 89 -7.46 -17.93 -10.93
N LEU A 90 -7.84 -18.99 -10.22
CA LEU A 90 -8.18 -20.30 -10.80
C LEU A 90 -9.44 -20.20 -11.68
N LEU A 91 -10.47 -19.49 -11.21
CA LEU A 91 -11.69 -19.25 -11.98
C LEU A 91 -11.40 -18.52 -13.29
N ARG A 92 -10.53 -17.51 -13.28
CA ARG A 92 -10.10 -16.84 -14.51
C ARG A 92 -9.49 -17.81 -15.51
N THR A 93 -8.62 -18.70 -15.06
CA THR A 93 -8.00 -19.69 -15.95
C THR A 93 -9.04 -20.69 -16.47
N ALA A 94 -10.00 -21.08 -15.63
CA ALA A 94 -11.03 -22.05 -15.96
C ALA A 94 -12.02 -21.57 -17.01
N ILE A 95 -12.34 -20.27 -17.07
CA ILE A 95 -13.27 -19.72 -18.08
C ILE A 95 -12.67 -19.57 -19.48
N GLY A 96 -11.36 -19.85 -19.66
CA GLY A 96 -10.70 -19.94 -20.97
C GLY A 96 -10.62 -18.64 -21.77
N VAL A 97 -11.03 -17.50 -21.20
CA VAL A 97 -10.97 -16.20 -21.88
C VAL A 97 -9.57 -15.60 -21.76
N GLN A 98 -9.06 -15.02 -22.85
CA GLN A 98 -7.76 -14.36 -22.81
C GLN A 98 -7.88 -13.01 -22.09
N GLN A 99 -7.00 -12.79 -21.10
CA GLN A 99 -6.71 -11.51 -20.45
C GLN A 99 -7.85 -10.86 -19.63
N SER A 100 -9.07 -11.40 -19.67
CA SER A 100 -10.20 -10.91 -18.86
C SER A 100 -10.48 -11.85 -17.69
N PRO A 101 -10.67 -11.37 -16.46
CA PRO A 101 -10.36 -10.03 -15.92
C PRO A 101 -8.84 -9.81 -15.70
N PRO A 102 -8.35 -8.55 -15.77
CA PRO A 102 -6.93 -8.24 -15.56
C PRO A 102 -6.53 -8.40 -14.09
N ASN A 103 -5.24 -8.68 -13.82
CA ASN A 103 -4.72 -8.94 -12.46
C ASN A 103 -5.13 -7.88 -11.42
N PRO A 104 -5.06 -6.56 -11.70
CA PRO A 104 -5.44 -5.55 -10.71
C PRO A 104 -6.91 -5.62 -10.29
N VAL A 105 -7.80 -6.05 -11.19
CA VAL A 105 -9.24 -6.20 -10.90
C VAL A 105 -9.50 -7.39 -9.98
N ILE A 106 -8.77 -8.50 -10.16
CA ILE A 106 -8.87 -9.65 -9.27
C ILE A 106 -8.39 -9.28 -7.86
N ILE A 107 -7.28 -8.54 -7.77
CA ILE A 107 -6.72 -8.09 -6.49
C ILE A 107 -7.67 -7.12 -5.78
N SER A 108 -8.24 -6.14 -6.49
CA SER A 108 -9.19 -5.20 -5.89
C SER A 108 -10.45 -5.90 -5.40
N LEU A 109 -11.01 -6.81 -6.20
CA LEU A 109 -12.15 -7.62 -5.80
C LEU A 109 -11.83 -8.48 -4.57
N ALA A 110 -10.65 -9.11 -4.54
CA ALA A 110 -10.21 -9.90 -3.40
C ALA A 110 -10.06 -9.06 -2.13
N LEU A 111 -9.56 -7.82 -2.21
CA LEU A 111 -9.47 -6.91 -1.06
C LEU A 111 -10.85 -6.53 -0.52
N PHE A 112 -11.80 -6.17 -1.40
CA PHE A 112 -13.16 -5.82 -0.98
C PHE A 112 -13.88 -7.01 -0.33
N LEU A 113 -13.80 -8.20 -0.94
CA LEU A 113 -14.38 -9.41 -0.35
C LEU A 113 -13.71 -9.77 0.98
N THR A 114 -12.39 -9.57 1.09
CA THR A 114 -11.67 -9.75 2.37
C THR A 114 -12.19 -8.80 3.44
N ALA A 115 -12.38 -7.52 3.12
CA ALA A 115 -12.92 -6.55 4.09
C ALA A 115 -14.32 -6.96 4.58
N ILE A 116 -15.18 -7.46 3.68
CA ILE A 116 -16.52 -7.95 4.03
C ILE A 116 -16.43 -9.19 4.94
N VAL A 117 -15.61 -10.18 4.58
CA VAL A 117 -15.47 -11.42 5.36
C VAL A 117 -14.79 -11.18 6.71
N MET A 118 -13.82 -10.27 6.77
CA MET A 118 -13.06 -9.95 7.98
C MET A 118 -13.72 -8.90 8.86
N GLY A 119 -14.79 -8.24 8.40
CA GLY A 119 -15.55 -7.23 9.16
C GLY A 119 -15.74 -7.55 10.65
N PRO A 120 -16.38 -8.68 11.02
CA PRO A 120 -16.62 -9.00 12.43
C PRO A 120 -15.34 -9.24 13.25
N THR A 121 -14.25 -9.67 12.60
CA THR A 121 -12.96 -9.85 13.27
C THR A 121 -12.30 -8.50 13.56
N PHE A 122 -12.35 -7.58 12.60
CA PHE A 122 -11.80 -6.23 12.78
C PHE A 122 -12.62 -5.40 13.77
N GLU A 123 -13.94 -5.53 13.78
CA GLU A 123 -14.80 -4.86 14.77
C GLU A 123 -14.47 -5.29 16.20
N LYS A 124 -14.29 -6.60 16.44
CA LYS A 124 -13.88 -7.11 17.76
C LYS A 124 -12.48 -6.65 18.14
N SER A 125 -11.53 -6.73 17.22
CA SER A 125 -10.15 -6.24 17.45
C SER A 125 -10.14 -4.76 17.84
N TYR A 126 -10.99 -3.95 17.20
CA TYR A 126 -11.15 -2.55 17.52
C TYR A 126 -11.81 -2.32 18.89
N ALA A 127 -12.92 -3.02 19.17
CA ALA A 127 -13.68 -2.85 20.41
C ALA A 127 -12.92 -3.33 21.65
N ASP A 128 -12.20 -4.45 21.54
CA ASP A 128 -11.57 -5.13 22.68
C ASP A 128 -10.14 -4.62 22.96
N GLY A 129 -9.41 -4.17 21.94
CA GLY A 129 -8.01 -3.73 22.08
C GLY A 129 -7.77 -2.25 21.78
N ILE A 130 -8.20 -1.79 20.61
CA ILE A 130 -7.85 -0.43 20.13
C ILE A 130 -8.62 0.64 20.94
N LYS A 131 -9.94 0.50 21.07
CA LYS A 131 -10.77 1.49 21.76
C LYS A 131 -10.37 1.65 23.23
N PRO A 132 -10.16 0.59 24.03
CA PRO A 132 -9.75 0.74 25.43
C PRO A 132 -8.35 1.35 25.59
N LEU A 133 -7.44 1.10 24.64
CA LEU A 133 -6.12 1.77 24.62
C LEU A 133 -6.25 3.28 24.38
N LEU A 134 -7.11 3.69 23.45
CA LEU A 134 -7.39 5.11 23.19
C LEU A 134 -8.06 5.79 24.39
N ASP A 135 -8.95 5.06 25.07
CA ASP A 135 -9.61 5.50 26.30
C ASP A 135 -8.69 5.44 27.55
N LYS A 136 -7.42 5.04 27.39
CA LYS A 136 -6.40 4.85 28.45
C LYS A 136 -6.83 3.89 29.56
N GLN A 137 -7.64 2.90 29.22
CA GLN A 137 -8.14 1.89 30.16
C GLN A 137 -7.18 0.71 30.31
N ILE A 138 -6.36 0.44 29.29
CA ILE A 138 -5.37 -0.65 29.26
C ILE A 138 -4.03 -0.14 28.71
N GLU A 139 -2.94 -0.83 29.07
CA GLU A 139 -1.61 -0.52 28.54
C GLU A 139 -1.38 -1.15 27.15
N MET A 140 -0.37 -0.66 26.43
CA MET A 140 -0.04 -1.10 25.07
C MET A 140 0.17 -2.62 24.93
N PRO A 141 0.86 -3.33 25.84
CA PRO A 141 1.05 -4.78 25.72
C PRO A 141 -0.28 -5.55 25.80
N GLU A 142 -1.15 -5.17 26.73
CA GLU A 142 -2.46 -5.80 26.91
C GLU A 142 -3.39 -5.49 25.73
N ALA A 143 -3.38 -4.25 25.24
CA ALA A 143 -4.12 -3.86 24.05
C ALA A 143 -3.71 -4.64 22.81
N PHE A 144 -2.41 -4.94 22.67
CA PHE A 144 -1.90 -5.73 21.56
C PHE A 144 -2.39 -7.18 21.61
N ASP A 145 -2.39 -7.81 22.79
CA ASP A 145 -2.91 -9.16 22.95
C ASP A 145 -4.43 -9.22 22.72
N ALA A 146 -5.18 -8.26 23.25
CA ALA A 146 -6.62 -8.14 23.04
C ALA A 146 -6.97 -7.89 21.55
N ALA A 147 -6.24 -7.01 20.87
CA ALA A 147 -6.45 -6.72 19.45
C ALA A 147 -6.10 -7.92 18.54
N THR A 148 -5.10 -8.72 18.90
CA THR A 148 -4.68 -9.88 18.08
C THR A 148 -5.50 -11.15 18.34
N ALA A 149 -6.16 -11.26 19.50
CA ALA A 149 -6.94 -12.45 19.85
C ALA A 149 -8.06 -12.79 18.84
N PRO A 150 -8.89 -11.85 18.35
CA PRO A 150 -9.90 -12.13 17.33
C PRO A 150 -9.31 -12.70 16.03
N VAL A 151 -8.12 -12.21 15.62
CA VAL A 151 -7.42 -12.71 14.43
C VAL A 151 -6.94 -14.14 14.65
N LYS A 152 -6.38 -14.46 15.82
CA LYS A 152 -5.99 -15.84 16.18
C LYS A 152 -7.19 -16.78 16.14
N VAL A 153 -8.33 -16.37 16.70
CA VAL A 153 -9.57 -17.15 16.67
C VAL A 153 -10.05 -17.38 15.24
N PHE A 154 -9.99 -16.35 14.38
CA PHE A 154 -10.29 -16.51 12.96
C PHE A 154 -9.35 -17.53 12.31
N MET A 155 -8.04 -17.49 12.56
CA MET A 155 -7.13 -18.47 11.98
C MET A 155 -7.43 -19.90 12.44
N LEU A 156 -7.63 -20.10 13.75
CA LEU A 156 -7.90 -21.42 14.34
C LEU A 156 -9.16 -22.08 13.80
N ARG A 157 -10.16 -21.30 13.40
CA ARG A 157 -11.39 -21.83 12.77
C ARG A 157 -11.17 -22.31 11.34
N GLN A 158 -10.07 -21.94 10.71
CA GLN A 158 -9.78 -22.17 9.28
C GLN A 158 -8.69 -23.21 9.06
N VAL A 159 -7.95 -23.56 10.12
CA VAL A 159 -6.87 -24.55 10.11
C VAL A 159 -7.45 -25.92 10.40
N ASP A 160 -6.93 -26.95 9.71
CA ASP A 160 -7.29 -28.33 9.97
C ASP A 160 -6.67 -28.80 11.30
N GLN A 161 -7.44 -29.56 12.08
CA GLN A 161 -7.00 -30.03 13.40
C GLN A 161 -5.82 -30.99 13.29
N ASP A 162 -5.76 -31.80 12.23
CA ASP A 162 -4.66 -32.76 12.03
C ASP A 162 -3.36 -32.03 11.68
N ASP A 163 -3.45 -31.00 10.82
CA ASP A 163 -2.31 -30.13 10.48
C ASP A 163 -1.82 -29.37 11.71
N LEU A 164 -2.72 -28.80 12.51
CA LEU A 164 -2.36 -28.10 13.76
C LEU A 164 -1.68 -29.04 14.76
N ALA A 165 -2.21 -30.26 14.92
CA ALA A 165 -1.65 -31.26 15.82
C ALA A 165 -0.24 -31.69 15.38
N LEU A 166 0.03 -31.76 14.07
CA LEU A 166 1.36 -32.02 13.55
C LEU A 166 2.35 -30.93 13.99
N PHE A 167 2.01 -29.66 13.81
CA PHE A 167 2.90 -28.53 14.17
C PHE A 167 3.11 -28.38 15.69
N ILE A 168 2.15 -28.78 16.52
CA ILE A 168 2.31 -28.78 17.98
C ILE A 168 3.28 -29.87 18.46
N ARG A 169 3.41 -30.97 17.71
CA ARG A 169 4.27 -32.11 18.06
C ARG A 169 5.72 -31.97 17.60
N LEU A 170 5.97 -31.08 16.62
CA LEU A 170 7.31 -30.75 16.11
C LEU A 170 8.04 -29.79 17.06
#